data_AF-A0A9E0B0L6-F1
#
_entry.id   AF-A0A9E0B0L6-F1
#
_cell.length_a   1.000
_cell.length_b   1.000
_cell.length_c   1.000
_cell.angle_alpha   90.00
_cell.angle_beta   90.00
_cell.angle_gamma   90.00
#
_symmetry.space_group_name_H-M   'P 1'
#
loop_
_entity.id
_entity.type
_entity.pdbx_description
1 polymer ?
#
loop_
_entity_poly.entity_id
_entity_poly.type
_entity_poly.pdbx_seq_one_letter_code
_entity_poly.pdbx_strand_id
1 'polypeptide(L)'
;MKRAIILSSILCCFCLVKAQITVKGVPNVKNLPTIKGKQDKSNQEDAKSTVDTLAKPATIQDDTYTGPAKVYVRAFWTNIEKLKTDNATASTITNAERAINSIKEKDPSYNTSALEAELKPWKDKAAKETGNANTTKAKKEETNNYFKEIWHKVIGIHSTGRDIEPGVTGKKYYDRVKAINITEYEEKKKELGVIDPKSYPGLIEAKLADYDDYVKRADRLKWNVVAMITKSADAPNLQDKLKFLNEAKYECMAVLLLSPNNEPFKKKLEEINKLMGNTQGEAAKFFTSDFHKEHLNKIVWSSKPLIIGKEKEMVAVIKNEFKTSEAIFGTVYLGMNVKDLMDGNVKLRVRIRIDGGTAVWGGDLSYFDLPLSAQGKSYIQFALLPDAQWFKENYAPYISQENWTYSYFIDNLVKAGDVSHEISCDLLFPALKLGEVESKLNLDLNAGITDLKTLSTKLHNELMASRQLPKAGMNNPGIESQMVSAANKLGWNDKFTKAIITSSNWTVRKNELTGAIINRTLGAVCVTKDPDGKCFYQEFSFSQDYTGSGNYSGTVKYYSYGGKREIGCDKIK
;
A
#
# COMPACT_ATOMS: atom_id res chain seq x y z
N MET A 1 -18.10 -14.48 48.53
CA MET A 1 -16.70 -14.17 48.20
C MET A 1 -16.67 -13.31 46.95
N LYS A 2 -16.04 -12.14 47.06
CA LYS A 2 -16.14 -10.98 46.15
C LYS A 2 -15.20 -11.10 44.93
N ARG A 3 -15.71 -10.74 43.75
CA ARG A 3 -15.10 -9.94 42.64
C ARG A 3 -15.91 -10.20 41.37
N ALA A 4 -17.02 -9.48 41.13
CA ALA A 4 -17.12 -8.11 40.58
C ALA A 4 -16.77 -8.03 39.08
N ILE A 5 -17.85 -8.04 38.29
CA ILE A 5 -17.98 -7.58 36.91
C ILE A 5 -17.97 -6.05 36.93
N ILE A 6 -17.18 -5.41 36.07
CA ILE A 6 -17.38 -4.01 35.64
C ILE A 6 -17.26 -3.94 34.12
N LEU A 7 -18.28 -3.30 33.54
CA LEU A 7 -18.47 -2.99 32.14
C LEU A 7 -17.78 -1.67 31.75
N SER A 8 -17.46 -1.55 30.46
CA SER A 8 -17.62 -0.33 29.64
C SER A 8 -16.47 0.70 29.50
N SER A 9 -16.35 1.16 28.25
CA SER A 9 -15.95 2.50 27.80
C SER A 9 -14.47 2.83 27.62
N ILE A 10 -13.89 2.50 26.46
CA ILE A 10 -12.84 3.32 25.83
C ILE A 10 -13.15 3.40 24.32
N LEU A 11 -13.93 4.40 23.91
CA LEU A 11 -14.00 4.84 22.53
C LEU A 11 -13.15 6.11 22.42
N CYS A 12 -12.17 6.06 21.52
CA CYS A 12 -11.22 7.12 21.21
C CYS A 12 -11.88 8.46 20.89
N CYS A 13 -11.59 9.49 21.68
CA CYS A 13 -11.59 10.88 21.23
C CYS A 13 -10.17 11.19 20.70
N PHE A 14 -9.98 11.14 19.38
CA PHE A 14 -8.88 11.82 18.72
C PHE A 14 -9.48 12.97 17.90
N CYS A 15 -9.52 14.16 18.52
CA CYS A 15 -9.70 15.41 17.80
C CYS A 15 -8.44 15.69 16.98
N LEU A 16 -8.54 15.60 15.66
CA LEU A 16 -7.50 16.08 14.74
C LEU A 16 -7.67 17.59 14.55
N VAL A 17 -6.80 18.36 15.23
CA VAL A 17 -6.58 19.78 14.93
C VAL A 17 -5.89 19.86 13.57
N LYS A 18 -6.60 20.32 12.53
CA LYS A 18 -5.99 20.72 11.26
C LYS A 18 -5.26 22.06 11.47
N ALA A 19 -3.95 22.00 11.64
CA ALA A 19 -3.09 23.17 11.48
C ALA A 19 -2.87 23.42 9.98
N GLN A 20 -3.33 24.58 9.49
CA GLN A 20 -2.96 25.09 8.17
C GLN A 20 -1.51 25.57 8.23
N ILE A 21 -0.61 24.87 7.52
CA ILE A 21 0.74 25.36 7.23
C ILE A 21 0.70 25.95 5.82
N THR A 22 0.73 27.29 5.77
CA THR A 22 0.92 28.06 4.55
C THR A 22 2.39 28.00 4.13
N VAL A 23 2.70 27.17 3.13
CA VAL A 23 4.05 27.15 2.52
C VAL A 23 4.14 28.31 1.52
N LYS A 24 4.93 29.33 1.87
CA LYS A 24 5.31 30.42 0.97
C LYS A 24 6.21 29.88 -0.15
N GLY A 25 5.95 30.38 -1.36
CA GLY A 25 6.46 29.86 -2.62
C GLY A 25 7.97 29.95 -2.82
N VAL A 26 8.46 29.00 -3.62
CA VAL A 26 9.77 29.02 -4.26
C VAL A 26 9.58 29.55 -5.68
N PRO A 27 10.35 30.56 -6.13
CA PRO A 27 10.16 31.13 -7.45
C PRO A 27 10.72 30.25 -8.57
N ASN A 28 9.95 30.29 -9.65
CA ASN A 28 10.07 29.64 -10.94
C ASN A 28 11.35 30.11 -11.68
N VAL A 29 12.29 29.21 -11.94
CA VAL A 29 13.45 29.46 -12.82
C VAL A 29 13.09 28.99 -14.23
N LYS A 30 12.50 29.89 -15.01
CA LYS A 30 12.48 29.82 -16.48
C LYS A 30 13.21 31.05 -17.00
N ASN A 31 14.24 30.81 -17.81
CA ASN A 31 14.71 31.59 -18.96
C ASN A 31 16.25 31.60 -19.03
N LEU A 32 16.79 30.64 -19.77
CA LEU A 32 18.00 30.86 -20.55
C LEU A 32 17.63 31.63 -21.83
N PRO A 33 18.42 32.65 -22.21
CA PRO A 33 18.63 32.94 -23.61
C PRO A 33 20.10 32.80 -24.01
N THR A 34 20.29 31.85 -24.91
CA THR A 34 21.06 31.88 -26.15
C THR A 34 22.10 32.98 -26.36
N ILE A 35 23.33 32.52 -26.58
CA ILE A 35 24.45 33.26 -27.18
C ILE A 35 24.14 33.53 -28.66
N LYS A 36 24.18 34.81 -29.07
CA LYS A 36 24.41 35.22 -30.45
C LYS A 36 25.38 36.40 -30.47
N GLY A 37 26.48 36.21 -31.18
CA GLY A 37 27.45 37.27 -31.43
C GLY A 37 26.93 38.32 -32.42
N LYS A 38 27.55 39.49 -32.38
CA LYS A 38 27.74 40.36 -33.54
C LYS A 38 28.87 41.35 -33.29
N GLN A 39 29.68 41.50 -34.34
CA GLN A 39 30.68 42.54 -34.57
C GLN A 39 30.04 43.94 -34.61
N ASP A 40 30.80 44.97 -34.23
CA ASP A 40 31.21 46.13 -35.05
C ASP A 40 32.18 46.99 -34.18
N LYS A 41 33.38 47.38 -34.67
CA LYS A 41 33.69 48.63 -35.43
C LYS A 41 33.02 49.85 -34.78
N SER A 42 33.64 50.99 -34.49
CA SER A 42 34.95 51.60 -34.74
C SER A 42 34.99 52.84 -33.82
N ASN A 43 36.17 53.33 -33.43
CA ASN A 43 36.58 54.69 -33.74
C ASN A 43 37.98 54.99 -33.21
N GLN A 44 38.65 55.75 -34.05
CA GLN A 44 40.03 56.15 -34.11
C GLN A 44 40.10 57.63 -33.72
N GLU A 45 41.10 58.05 -32.95
CA GLU A 45 41.79 59.35 -33.14
C GLU A 45 43.07 59.42 -32.27
N ASP A 46 44.18 59.23 -32.98
CA ASP A 46 45.45 59.97 -32.97
C ASP A 46 45.96 60.72 -31.72
N ALA A 47 47.19 60.35 -31.29
CA ALA A 47 48.28 61.31 -31.08
C ALA A 47 49.68 60.65 -31.02
N LYS A 48 50.44 60.88 -32.10
CA LYS A 48 51.91 61.05 -32.24
C LYS A 48 52.89 60.54 -31.15
N SER A 49 53.73 59.59 -31.59
CA SER A 49 55.20 59.67 -31.71
C SER A 49 56.06 60.09 -30.50
N THR A 50 56.87 59.15 -30.02
CA THR A 50 58.34 59.33 -29.89
C THR A 50 59.07 57.99 -29.99
N VAL A 51 60.15 58.00 -30.77
CA VAL A 51 61.20 56.99 -30.91
C VAL A 51 62.02 56.95 -29.62
N ASP A 52 62.32 55.77 -29.05
CA ASP A 52 63.72 55.33 -28.88
C ASP A 52 63.91 53.96 -28.17
N THR A 53 64.99 53.31 -28.58
CA THR A 53 65.76 52.23 -27.92
C THR A 53 65.18 50.80 -27.82
N LEU A 54 65.78 49.92 -28.63
CA LEU A 54 65.78 48.46 -28.53
C LEU A 54 66.20 47.98 -27.13
N ALA A 55 65.24 47.46 -26.36
CA ALA A 55 65.54 46.64 -25.19
C ALA A 55 66.08 45.28 -25.64
N LYS A 56 67.32 45.00 -25.22
CA LYS A 56 68.03 43.75 -25.50
C LYS A 56 67.27 42.58 -24.87
N PRO A 57 66.99 41.49 -25.59
CA PRO A 57 66.35 40.31 -25.02
C PRO A 57 67.25 39.69 -23.95
N ALA A 58 66.68 39.38 -22.78
CA ALA A 58 67.37 38.66 -21.71
C ALA A 58 67.68 37.24 -22.18
N THR A 59 68.95 36.96 -22.41
CA THR A 59 69.46 35.59 -22.57
C THR A 59 70.27 35.22 -21.33
N ILE A 60 69.89 34.10 -20.71
CA ILE A 60 70.66 33.20 -19.82
C ILE A 60 71.41 33.92 -18.68
N GLN A 61 70.84 33.81 -17.45
CA GLN A 61 71.41 34.28 -16.17
C GLN A 61 71.99 35.70 -16.24
N ASP A 62 71.12 36.68 -16.00
CA ASP A 62 71.47 38.10 -15.97
C ASP A 62 72.22 38.48 -14.68
N ASP A 63 73.31 37.77 -14.38
CA ASP A 63 74.18 38.04 -13.22
C ASP A 63 74.84 39.41 -13.32
N THR A 64 74.84 39.97 -14.53
CA THR A 64 75.30 41.31 -14.90
C THR A 64 74.26 42.40 -14.67
N TYR A 65 72.99 42.07 -14.41
CA TYR A 65 71.96 43.09 -14.16
C TYR A 65 72.23 43.82 -12.84
N THR A 66 72.27 45.15 -12.92
CA THR A 66 72.54 46.07 -11.81
C THR A 66 71.37 46.98 -11.48
N GLY A 67 70.22 46.80 -12.15
CA GLY A 67 69.05 47.64 -11.96
C GLY A 67 68.32 47.45 -10.62
N PRO A 68 67.30 48.29 -10.34
CA PRO A 68 66.60 48.32 -9.06
C PRO A 68 66.02 46.98 -8.59
N ALA A 69 65.67 46.07 -9.52
CA ALA A 69 65.09 44.78 -9.20
C ALA A 69 66.12 43.63 -9.06
N LYS A 70 67.42 43.91 -9.02
CA LYS A 70 68.50 42.90 -9.09
C LYS A 70 68.34 41.74 -8.12
N VAL A 71 67.94 42.03 -6.88
CA VAL A 71 67.74 41.01 -5.83
C VAL A 71 66.66 40.01 -6.24
N TYR A 72 65.58 40.49 -6.87
CA TYR A 72 64.46 39.67 -7.31
C TYR A 72 64.79 38.87 -8.58
N VAL A 73 65.57 39.43 -9.52
CA VAL A 73 66.08 38.69 -10.68
C VAL A 73 66.94 37.51 -10.24
N ARG A 74 67.85 37.71 -9.28
CA ARG A 74 68.67 36.63 -8.68
C ARG A 74 67.81 35.62 -7.93
N ALA A 75 66.82 36.08 -7.17
CA ALA A 75 65.90 35.19 -6.46
C ALA A 75 65.08 34.32 -7.43
N PHE A 76 64.64 34.87 -8.56
CA PHE A 76 63.95 34.11 -9.61
C PHE A 76 64.83 32.97 -10.12
N TRP A 77 66.04 33.27 -10.59
CA TRP A 77 66.96 32.26 -11.12
C TRP A 77 67.38 31.24 -10.06
N THR A 78 67.55 31.66 -8.81
CA THR A 78 67.80 30.73 -7.70
C THR A 78 66.65 29.74 -7.52
N ASN A 79 65.39 30.17 -7.68
CA ASN A 79 64.25 29.27 -7.64
C ASN A 79 64.18 28.37 -8.89
N ILE A 80 64.53 28.87 -10.08
CA ILE A 80 64.63 28.04 -11.30
C ILE A 80 65.68 26.94 -11.15
N GLU A 81 66.86 27.24 -10.60
CA GLU A 81 67.89 26.21 -10.35
C GLU A 81 67.44 25.19 -9.30
N LYS A 82 66.69 25.61 -8.27
CA LYS A 82 66.04 24.68 -7.34
C LYS A 82 65.00 23.79 -8.02
N LEU A 83 64.28 24.30 -9.03
CA LEU A 83 63.34 23.52 -9.81
C LEU A 83 64.05 22.49 -10.70
N LYS A 84 65.25 22.81 -11.20
CA LYS A 84 66.10 21.90 -12.01
C LYS A 84 66.76 20.78 -11.21
N THR A 85 66.96 20.94 -9.90
CA THR A 85 67.77 20.05 -9.04
C THR A 85 66.94 19.04 -8.23
N ASP A 86 65.75 18.66 -8.71
CA ASP A 86 64.80 17.69 -8.10
C ASP A 86 64.30 17.99 -6.67
N ASN A 87 64.74 19.09 -6.03
CA ASN A 87 64.17 19.65 -4.80
C ASN A 87 63.00 20.62 -5.06
N ALA A 88 62.32 20.43 -6.19
CA ALA A 88 61.21 21.26 -6.64
C ALA A 88 59.97 21.03 -5.77
N THR A 89 59.47 22.08 -5.13
CA THR A 89 58.16 22.05 -4.44
C THR A 89 57.22 23.05 -5.09
N ALA A 90 55.90 22.89 -4.90
CA ALA A 90 54.91 23.89 -5.32
C ALA A 90 55.25 25.29 -4.78
N SER A 91 55.83 25.37 -3.58
CA SER A 91 56.30 26.63 -2.99
C SER A 91 57.43 27.28 -3.78
N THR A 92 58.32 26.50 -4.41
CA THR A 92 59.43 27.00 -5.23
C THR A 92 58.90 27.70 -6.49
N ILE A 93 57.85 27.16 -7.12
CA ILE A 93 57.18 27.80 -8.27
C ILE A 93 56.50 29.10 -7.85
N THR A 94 55.77 29.11 -6.73
CA THR A 94 55.13 30.32 -6.20
C THR A 94 56.16 31.41 -5.85
N ASN A 95 57.31 31.03 -5.30
CA ASN A 95 58.38 31.98 -4.98
C ASN A 95 59.03 32.56 -6.25
N ALA A 96 59.21 31.78 -7.32
CA ALA A 96 59.67 32.28 -8.61
C ALA A 96 58.66 33.27 -9.22
N GLU A 97 57.36 32.96 -9.15
CA GLU A 97 56.29 33.85 -9.65
C GLU A 97 56.20 35.16 -8.86
N ARG A 98 56.34 35.10 -7.53
CA ARG A 98 56.44 36.31 -6.69
C ARG A 98 57.65 37.16 -7.07
N ALA A 99 58.80 36.52 -7.35
CA ALA A 99 59.98 37.24 -7.79
C ALA A 99 59.75 37.98 -9.11
N ILE A 100 59.09 37.37 -10.11
CA ILE A 100 58.68 38.04 -11.36
C ILE A 100 57.80 39.26 -11.08
N ASN A 101 56.79 39.12 -10.20
CA ASN A 101 55.90 40.23 -9.87
C ASN A 101 56.62 41.37 -9.15
N SER A 102 57.54 41.06 -8.23
CA SER A 102 58.39 42.07 -7.59
C SER A 102 59.33 42.76 -8.57
N ILE A 103 59.82 42.06 -9.61
CA ILE A 103 60.61 42.70 -10.68
C ILE A 103 59.75 43.71 -11.44
N LYS A 104 58.53 43.33 -11.86
CA LYS A 104 57.60 44.24 -12.56
C LYS A 104 57.25 45.48 -11.74
N GLU A 105 57.13 45.34 -10.42
CA GLU A 105 56.80 46.46 -9.52
C GLU A 105 58.01 47.39 -9.27
N LYS A 106 59.19 46.80 -9.02
CA LYS A 106 60.39 47.56 -8.60
C LYS A 106 61.23 48.08 -9.75
N ASP A 107 61.15 47.45 -10.91
CA ASP A 107 61.74 47.94 -12.15
C ASP A 107 60.79 47.65 -13.33
N PRO A 108 59.80 48.53 -13.57
CA PRO A 108 58.84 48.38 -14.66
C PRO A 108 59.48 48.36 -16.06
N SER A 109 60.72 48.87 -16.19
CA SER A 109 61.45 48.89 -17.46
C SER A 109 62.08 47.55 -17.81
N TYR A 110 62.19 46.62 -16.84
CA TYR A 110 62.77 45.30 -17.05
C TYR A 110 61.79 44.37 -17.77
N ASN A 111 62.21 43.83 -18.92
CA ASN A 111 61.39 42.90 -19.69
C ASN A 111 61.39 41.50 -19.05
N THR A 112 60.30 41.15 -18.39
CA THR A 112 60.13 39.86 -17.68
C THR A 112 59.69 38.70 -18.58
N SER A 113 59.46 38.92 -19.88
CA SER A 113 58.91 37.89 -20.79
C SER A 113 59.76 36.62 -20.83
N ALA A 114 61.09 36.75 -20.78
CA ALA A 114 62.00 35.61 -20.75
C ALA A 114 61.90 34.80 -19.44
N LEU A 115 61.70 35.47 -18.30
CA LEU A 115 61.53 34.82 -17.00
C LEU A 115 60.20 34.06 -16.92
N GLU A 116 59.14 34.66 -17.46
CA GLU A 116 57.82 34.01 -17.55
C GLU A 116 57.85 32.79 -18.47
N ALA A 117 58.55 32.89 -19.60
CA ALA A 117 58.75 31.79 -20.53
C ALA A 117 59.53 30.63 -19.86
N GLU A 118 60.55 30.94 -19.06
CA GLU A 118 61.36 29.94 -18.35
C GLU A 118 60.57 29.26 -17.21
N LEU A 119 59.69 29.97 -16.52
CA LEU A 119 58.87 29.41 -15.44
C LEU A 119 57.72 28.54 -15.98
N LYS A 120 57.25 28.80 -17.20
CA LYS A 120 56.07 28.17 -17.79
C LYS A 120 56.10 26.63 -17.82
N PRO A 121 57.18 25.95 -18.29
CA PRO A 121 57.23 24.48 -18.29
C PRO A 121 57.04 23.86 -16.90
N TRP A 122 57.49 24.53 -15.85
CA TRP A 122 57.36 24.08 -14.47
C TRP A 122 55.94 24.24 -13.94
N LYS A 123 55.27 25.35 -14.28
CA LYS A 123 53.84 25.54 -13.99
C LYS A 123 52.99 24.49 -14.71
N ASP A 124 53.29 24.22 -15.97
CA ASP A 124 52.57 23.22 -16.77
C ASP A 124 52.81 21.79 -16.25
N LYS A 125 54.04 21.46 -15.83
CA LYS A 125 54.37 20.19 -15.18
C LYS A 125 53.64 20.02 -13.85
N ALA A 126 53.69 21.02 -12.98
CA ALA A 126 52.99 20.99 -11.68
C ALA A 126 51.46 20.93 -11.83
N ALA A 127 50.89 21.62 -12.83
CA ALA A 127 49.47 21.54 -13.14
C ALA A 127 49.06 20.14 -13.64
N LYS A 128 49.89 19.49 -14.48
CA LYS A 128 49.67 18.10 -14.91
C LYS A 128 49.79 17.10 -13.77
N GLU A 129 50.79 17.26 -12.90
CA GLU A 129 50.99 16.39 -11.73
C GLU A 129 49.85 16.54 -10.70
N THR A 130 49.39 17.78 -10.46
CA THR A 130 48.25 18.06 -9.56
C THR A 130 46.93 17.58 -10.16
N GLY A 131 46.73 17.74 -11.48
CA GLY A 131 45.58 17.21 -12.21
C GLY A 131 45.50 15.68 -12.14
N ASN A 132 46.61 15.00 -12.41
CA ASN A 132 46.69 13.53 -12.32
C ASN A 132 46.51 13.02 -10.88
N ALA A 133 47.06 13.71 -9.87
CA ALA A 133 46.89 13.35 -8.46
C ALA A 133 45.43 13.51 -8.01
N ASN A 134 44.74 14.59 -8.42
CA ASN A 134 43.33 14.81 -8.10
C ASN A 134 42.42 13.81 -8.81
N THR A 135 42.67 13.47 -10.08
CA THR A 135 41.93 12.42 -10.79
C THR A 135 42.14 11.03 -10.16
N THR A 136 43.36 10.72 -9.71
CA THR A 136 43.67 9.46 -9.02
C THR A 136 42.98 9.38 -7.66
N LYS A 137 42.95 10.49 -6.91
CA LYS A 137 42.22 10.59 -5.63
C LYS A 137 40.72 10.42 -5.81
N ALA A 138 40.12 11.08 -6.81
CA ALA A 138 38.70 10.96 -7.11
C ALA A 138 38.29 9.54 -7.50
N LYS A 139 39.08 8.86 -8.35
CA LYS A 139 38.84 7.45 -8.71
C LYS A 139 38.96 6.50 -7.50
N LYS A 140 39.92 6.76 -6.60
CA LYS A 140 40.08 5.97 -5.37
C LYS A 140 38.90 6.18 -4.41
N GLU A 141 38.38 7.40 -4.32
CA GLU A 141 37.21 7.74 -3.51
C GLU A 141 35.92 7.12 -4.08
N GLU A 142 35.71 7.19 -5.38
CA GLU A 142 34.59 6.53 -6.08
C GLU A 142 34.62 5.01 -5.86
N THR A 143 35.78 4.39 -6.03
CA THR A 143 35.97 2.95 -5.79
C THR A 143 35.67 2.59 -4.33
N ASN A 144 36.17 3.37 -3.37
CA ASN A 144 35.92 3.15 -1.96
C ASN A 144 34.42 3.32 -1.61
N ASN A 145 33.74 4.31 -2.19
CA ASN A 145 32.31 4.53 -2.00
C ASN A 145 31.49 3.36 -2.56
N TYR A 146 31.84 2.85 -3.74
CA TYR A 146 31.22 1.64 -4.29
C TYR A 146 31.32 0.45 -3.32
N PHE A 147 32.52 0.10 -2.84
CA PHE A 147 32.67 -1.03 -1.93
C PHE A 147 32.00 -0.80 -0.57
N LYS A 148 31.95 0.45 -0.09
CA LYS A 148 31.18 0.81 1.10
C LYS A 148 29.69 0.57 0.90
N GLU A 149 29.13 0.94 -0.24
CA GLU A 149 27.72 0.67 -0.55
C GLU A 149 27.43 -0.84 -0.66
N ILE A 150 28.30 -1.59 -1.32
CA ILE A 150 28.18 -3.06 -1.38
C ILE A 150 28.26 -3.68 0.01
N TRP A 151 29.18 -3.21 0.86
CA TRP A 151 29.27 -3.65 2.25
C TRP A 151 27.95 -3.46 2.99
N HIS A 152 27.31 -2.29 2.87
CA HIS A 152 26.00 -2.03 3.48
C HIS A 152 24.90 -2.98 2.97
N LYS A 153 24.94 -3.37 1.69
CA LYS A 153 24.00 -4.37 1.13
C LYS A 153 24.29 -5.77 1.68
N VAL A 154 25.56 -6.17 1.75
CA VAL A 154 26.00 -7.49 2.24
C VAL A 154 25.68 -7.67 3.73
N ILE A 155 25.90 -6.65 4.57
CA ILE A 155 25.47 -6.71 5.97
C ILE A 155 23.94 -6.75 6.08
N GLY A 156 23.22 -6.06 5.19
CA GLY A 156 21.76 -6.03 5.19
C GLY A 156 21.10 -7.38 4.91
N ILE A 157 21.83 -8.33 4.29
CA ILE A 157 21.37 -9.71 4.09
C ILE A 157 21.90 -10.70 5.14
N HIS A 158 22.88 -10.30 5.95
CA HIS A 158 23.44 -11.08 7.07
C HIS A 158 22.85 -10.56 8.38
N SER A 159 21.83 -11.23 8.90
CA SER A 159 21.38 -10.91 10.26
C SER A 159 22.43 -11.32 11.29
N THR A 160 22.88 -10.37 12.10
CA THR A 160 23.76 -10.61 13.25
C THR A 160 22.90 -10.87 14.51
N GLY A 161 22.17 -11.98 14.56
CA GLY A 161 21.43 -12.37 15.77
C GLY A 161 20.18 -13.22 15.53
N ARG A 162 19.41 -13.43 16.61
CA ARG A 162 18.08 -14.06 16.59
C ARG A 162 17.02 -13.21 15.85
N ASP A 163 17.34 -11.96 15.54
CA ASP A 163 16.52 -11.04 14.76
C ASP A 163 16.85 -11.15 13.26
N ILE A 164 16.53 -12.29 12.65
CA ILE A 164 16.10 -12.23 11.25
C ILE A 164 14.85 -11.36 11.32
N GLU A 165 14.87 -10.11 10.85
CA GLU A 165 13.70 -9.22 10.85
C GLU A 165 12.44 -10.06 10.59
N PRO A 166 11.60 -10.31 11.61
CA PRO A 166 10.42 -11.14 11.42
C PRO A 166 9.58 -10.48 10.33
N GLY A 167 9.39 -11.14 9.19
CA GLY A 167 8.56 -10.62 8.10
C GLY A 167 9.29 -10.07 6.87
N VAL A 168 10.57 -10.33 6.65
CA VAL A 168 11.13 -10.19 5.29
C VAL A 168 10.62 -11.36 4.44
N THR A 169 9.70 -11.06 3.51
CA THR A 169 9.21 -12.01 2.51
C THR A 169 10.39 -12.53 1.67
N GLY A 170 10.31 -13.77 1.17
CA GLY A 170 11.32 -14.36 0.30
C GLY A 170 11.62 -13.47 -0.91
N LYS A 171 10.60 -12.80 -1.49
CA LYS A 171 10.82 -11.82 -2.57
C LYS A 171 11.70 -10.65 -2.13
N LYS A 172 11.43 -10.05 -0.97
CA LYS A 172 12.21 -8.91 -0.46
C LYS A 172 13.65 -9.32 -0.18
N TYR A 173 13.86 -10.54 0.31
CA TYR A 173 15.20 -11.08 0.50
C TYR A 173 15.93 -11.28 -0.84
N TYR A 174 15.27 -11.89 -1.83
CA TYR A 174 15.79 -12.04 -3.19
C TYR A 174 16.18 -10.71 -3.82
N ASP A 175 15.33 -9.68 -3.73
CA ASP A 175 15.62 -8.35 -4.27
C ASP A 175 16.85 -7.71 -3.58
N ARG A 176 16.98 -7.86 -2.25
CA ARG A 176 18.17 -7.40 -1.50
C ARG A 176 19.45 -8.11 -1.95
N VAL A 177 19.41 -9.43 -2.10
CA VAL A 177 20.56 -10.21 -2.57
C VAL A 177 20.93 -9.82 -4.01
N LYS A 178 19.94 -9.71 -4.90
CA LYS A 178 20.16 -9.30 -6.28
C LYS A 178 20.80 -7.91 -6.40
N ALA A 179 20.44 -6.97 -5.52
CA ALA A 179 20.98 -5.62 -5.49
C ALA A 179 22.50 -5.54 -5.14
N ILE A 180 23.08 -6.62 -4.60
CA ILE A 180 24.53 -6.73 -4.39
C ILE A 180 25.27 -6.78 -5.74
N ASN A 181 24.64 -7.36 -6.76
CA ASN A 181 25.23 -7.57 -8.08
C ASN A 181 26.61 -8.24 -7.98
N ILE A 182 26.63 -9.51 -7.55
CA ILE A 182 27.87 -10.22 -7.24
C ILE A 182 28.84 -10.27 -8.44
N THR A 183 28.32 -10.31 -9.67
CA THR A 183 29.13 -10.27 -10.90
C THR A 183 29.91 -8.96 -11.01
N GLU A 184 29.24 -7.81 -10.85
CA GLU A 184 29.90 -6.50 -10.90
C GLU A 184 30.91 -6.33 -9.76
N TYR A 185 30.58 -6.84 -8.57
CA TYR A 185 31.49 -6.85 -7.43
C TYR A 185 32.77 -7.64 -7.75
N GLU A 186 32.64 -8.85 -8.29
CA GLU A 186 33.79 -9.70 -8.67
C GLU A 186 34.65 -9.07 -9.77
N GLU A 187 34.04 -8.35 -10.71
CA GLU A 187 34.77 -7.61 -11.75
C GLU A 187 35.59 -6.47 -11.17
N LYS A 188 34.96 -5.60 -10.36
CA LYS A 188 35.65 -4.47 -9.70
C LYS A 188 36.68 -4.93 -8.68
N LYS A 189 36.46 -6.07 -8.02
CA LYS A 189 37.42 -6.67 -7.08
C LYS A 189 38.74 -7.02 -7.75
N LYS A 190 38.72 -7.51 -9.00
CA LYS A 190 39.94 -7.89 -9.76
C LYS A 190 40.89 -6.71 -9.99
N GLU A 191 40.38 -5.48 -9.98
CA GLU A 191 41.18 -4.27 -10.21
C GLU A 191 42.00 -3.84 -8.97
N LEU A 192 41.73 -4.40 -7.79
CA LEU A 192 42.30 -3.95 -6.51
C LEU A 192 43.68 -4.53 -6.17
N GLY A 193 44.13 -5.58 -6.86
CA GLY A 193 45.36 -6.29 -6.51
C GLY A 193 45.26 -6.96 -5.13
N VAL A 194 46.17 -6.65 -4.21
CA VAL A 194 46.19 -7.23 -2.85
C VAL A 194 45.14 -6.54 -1.98
N ILE A 195 44.16 -7.31 -1.50
CA ILE A 195 43.07 -6.82 -0.66
C ILE A 195 43.49 -6.82 0.81
N ASP A 196 43.44 -5.67 1.47
CA ASP A 196 43.56 -5.58 2.93
C ASP A 196 42.32 -6.21 3.59
N PRO A 197 42.48 -7.20 4.49
CA PRO A 197 41.36 -7.83 5.21
C PRO A 197 40.46 -6.85 5.98
N LYS A 198 40.97 -5.67 6.37
CA LYS A 198 40.20 -4.64 7.10
C LYS A 198 39.51 -3.64 6.19
N SER A 199 39.77 -3.67 4.88
CA SER A 199 39.09 -2.83 3.89
C SER A 199 37.66 -3.32 3.63
N TYR A 200 36.79 -2.48 3.07
CA TYR A 200 35.44 -2.90 2.69
C TYR A 200 35.42 -4.16 1.78
N PRO A 201 36.25 -4.28 0.73
CA PRO A 201 36.37 -5.52 -0.03
C PRO A 201 36.73 -6.72 0.84
N GLY A 202 37.71 -6.60 1.75
CA GLY A 202 38.12 -7.69 2.65
C GLY A 202 37.01 -8.11 3.62
N LEU A 203 36.25 -7.14 4.14
CA LEU A 203 35.08 -7.41 4.98
C LEU A 203 33.95 -8.09 4.21
N ILE A 204 33.70 -7.68 2.96
CA ILE A 204 32.72 -8.31 2.06
C ILE A 204 33.11 -9.77 1.81
N GLU A 205 34.37 -10.06 1.43
CA GLU A 205 34.85 -11.42 1.20
C GLU A 205 34.67 -12.30 2.45
N ALA A 206 35.01 -11.77 3.63
CA ALA A 206 34.81 -12.48 4.89
C ALA A 206 33.34 -12.85 5.14
N LYS A 207 32.40 -11.97 4.76
CA LYS A 207 30.96 -12.25 4.88
C LYS A 207 30.47 -13.23 3.82
N LEU A 208 30.91 -13.09 2.57
CA LEU A 208 30.55 -14.03 1.50
C LEU A 208 31.08 -15.44 1.80
N ALA A 209 32.28 -15.56 2.36
CA ALA A 209 32.85 -16.83 2.80
C ALA A 209 32.07 -17.48 3.95
N ASP A 210 31.53 -16.69 4.89
CA ASP A 210 30.68 -17.16 6.00
C ASP A 210 29.23 -17.43 5.56
N TYR A 211 28.84 -17.09 4.33
CA TYR A 211 27.42 -17.06 3.94
C TYR A 211 26.74 -18.44 4.08
N ASP A 212 27.40 -19.53 3.69
CA ASP A 212 26.84 -20.87 3.84
C ASP A 212 26.61 -21.26 5.30
N ASP A 213 27.53 -20.89 6.18
CA ASP A 213 27.38 -21.16 7.60
C ASP A 213 26.37 -20.22 8.26
N TYR A 214 26.27 -18.97 7.79
CA TYR A 214 25.18 -18.07 8.15
C TYR A 214 23.81 -18.69 7.80
N VAL A 215 23.62 -19.17 6.56
CA VAL A 215 22.36 -19.78 6.11
C VAL A 215 21.97 -20.97 7.00
N LYS A 216 22.95 -21.79 7.42
CA LYS A 216 22.72 -22.89 8.38
C LYS A 216 22.36 -22.39 9.77
N ARG A 217 23.12 -21.43 10.33
CA ARG A 217 22.88 -20.87 11.68
C ARG A 217 21.54 -20.15 11.78
N ALA A 218 21.11 -19.48 10.71
CA ALA A 218 19.82 -18.81 10.60
C ALA A 218 18.67 -19.79 10.28
N ASP A 219 18.98 -21.05 9.99
CA ASP A 219 18.01 -22.12 9.70
C ASP A 219 16.99 -21.71 8.61
N ARG A 220 17.48 -20.96 7.59
CA ARG A 220 16.62 -20.37 6.55
C ARG A 220 15.91 -21.43 5.73
N LEU A 221 16.55 -22.58 5.51
CA LEU A 221 15.93 -23.71 4.80
C LEU A 221 14.67 -24.18 5.54
N LYS A 222 14.72 -24.30 6.86
CA LYS A 222 13.55 -24.72 7.65
C LYS A 222 12.48 -23.63 7.68
N TRP A 223 12.84 -22.41 8.04
CA TRP A 223 11.85 -21.36 8.36
C TRP A 223 11.32 -20.61 7.15
N ASN A 224 12.12 -20.42 6.11
CA ASN A 224 11.75 -19.61 4.94
C ASN A 224 11.38 -20.46 3.73
N VAL A 225 11.84 -21.72 3.66
CA VAL A 225 11.53 -22.64 2.55
C VAL A 225 10.54 -23.73 2.99
N VAL A 226 10.95 -24.62 3.91
CA VAL A 226 10.12 -25.78 4.31
C VAL A 226 8.82 -25.32 4.95
N ALA A 227 8.85 -24.37 5.89
CA ALA A 227 7.63 -23.87 6.51
C ALA A 227 6.67 -23.20 5.52
N MET A 228 7.19 -22.57 4.45
CA MET A 228 6.34 -22.01 3.39
C MET A 228 5.75 -23.09 2.50
N ILE A 229 6.49 -24.16 2.20
CA ILE A 229 5.95 -25.34 1.52
C ILE A 229 4.83 -25.98 2.36
N THR A 230 5.02 -26.12 3.68
CA THR A 230 3.98 -26.63 4.59
C THR A 230 2.75 -25.73 4.59
N LYS A 231 2.92 -24.40 4.74
CA LYS A 231 1.81 -23.44 4.62
C LYS A 231 1.10 -23.51 3.28
N SER A 232 1.83 -23.79 2.19
CA SER A 232 1.23 -24.02 0.88
C SER A 232 0.37 -25.28 0.85
N ALA A 233 0.83 -26.38 1.47
CA ALA A 233 0.04 -27.61 1.55
C ALA A 233 -1.27 -27.41 2.33
N ASP A 234 -1.22 -26.60 3.40
CA ASP A 234 -2.37 -26.32 4.28
C ASP A 234 -3.28 -25.18 3.77
N ALA A 235 -2.87 -24.47 2.71
CA ALA A 235 -3.62 -23.31 2.24
C ALA A 235 -4.95 -23.72 1.57
N PRO A 236 -6.06 -23.01 1.89
CA PRO A 236 -7.41 -23.42 1.51
C PRO A 236 -7.73 -23.16 0.02
N ASN A 237 -6.95 -22.32 -0.66
CA ASN A 237 -7.13 -21.97 -2.07
C ASN A 237 -5.79 -21.97 -2.82
N LEU A 238 -5.84 -22.20 -4.14
CA LEU A 238 -4.66 -22.39 -4.99
C LEU A 238 -3.75 -21.16 -5.08
N GLN A 239 -4.30 -19.97 -4.86
CA GLN A 239 -3.60 -18.70 -4.97
C GLN A 239 -2.69 -18.50 -3.76
N ASP A 240 -3.20 -18.79 -2.56
CA ASP A 240 -2.37 -18.85 -1.36
C ASP A 240 -1.32 -19.96 -1.46
N LYS A 241 -1.67 -21.13 -2.03
CA LYS A 241 -0.67 -22.18 -2.33
C LYS A 241 0.48 -21.62 -3.18
N LEU A 242 0.15 -20.99 -4.32
CA LEU A 242 1.13 -20.41 -5.24
C LEU A 242 1.90 -19.25 -4.61
N LYS A 243 1.26 -18.42 -3.79
CA LYS A 243 1.91 -17.33 -3.06
C LYS A 243 2.99 -17.87 -2.14
N PHE A 244 2.67 -18.85 -1.29
CA PHE A 244 3.66 -19.44 -0.38
C PHE A 244 4.78 -20.17 -1.13
N LEU A 245 4.48 -20.87 -2.23
CA LEU A 245 5.50 -21.50 -3.06
C LEU A 245 6.43 -20.47 -3.74
N ASN A 246 5.89 -19.34 -4.20
CA ASN A 246 6.70 -18.25 -4.74
C ASN A 246 7.63 -17.65 -3.68
N GLU A 247 7.16 -17.46 -2.44
CA GLU A 247 8.02 -16.99 -1.34
C GLU A 247 9.17 -17.97 -1.09
N ALA A 248 8.89 -19.28 -1.02
CA ALA A 248 9.90 -20.32 -0.89
C ALA A 248 10.88 -20.33 -2.09
N LYS A 249 10.36 -20.13 -3.31
CA LYS A 249 11.17 -20.08 -4.54
C LYS A 249 12.15 -18.91 -4.51
N TYR A 250 11.68 -17.71 -4.17
CA TYR A 250 12.54 -16.52 -4.11
C TYR A 250 13.63 -16.70 -3.06
N GLU A 251 13.30 -17.30 -1.92
CA GLU A 251 14.29 -17.63 -0.89
C GLU A 251 15.39 -18.56 -1.43
N CYS A 252 15.01 -19.65 -2.11
CA CYS A 252 15.98 -20.53 -2.76
C CYS A 252 16.83 -19.81 -3.80
N MET A 253 16.21 -19.00 -4.67
CA MET A 253 16.94 -18.24 -5.67
C MET A 253 17.91 -17.24 -5.04
N ALA A 254 17.54 -16.61 -3.93
CA ALA A 254 18.39 -15.68 -3.21
C ALA A 254 19.64 -16.37 -2.65
N VAL A 255 19.46 -17.51 -1.96
CA VAL A 255 20.59 -18.29 -1.44
C VAL A 255 21.50 -18.77 -2.56
N LEU A 256 20.92 -19.26 -3.67
CA LEU A 256 21.70 -19.78 -4.80
C LEU A 256 22.43 -18.69 -5.61
N LEU A 257 22.07 -17.41 -5.47
CA LEU A 257 22.83 -16.31 -6.07
C LEU A 257 24.20 -16.11 -5.40
N LEU A 258 24.30 -16.38 -4.10
CA LEU A 258 25.54 -16.19 -3.32
C LEU A 258 26.23 -17.51 -2.96
N SER A 259 25.48 -18.60 -2.90
CA SER A 259 25.99 -19.97 -2.76
C SER A 259 25.41 -20.88 -3.86
N PRO A 260 25.94 -20.78 -5.10
CA PRO A 260 25.43 -21.55 -6.24
C PRO A 260 25.53 -23.06 -6.08
N ASN A 261 26.37 -23.55 -5.16
CA ASN A 261 26.60 -24.98 -4.91
C ASN A 261 25.84 -25.51 -3.69
N ASN A 262 24.93 -24.75 -3.11
CA ASN A 262 24.15 -25.18 -1.96
C ASN A 262 23.09 -26.24 -2.34
N GLU A 263 23.49 -27.52 -2.29
CA GLU A 263 22.68 -28.67 -2.73
C GLU A 263 21.30 -28.78 -2.05
N PRO A 264 21.14 -28.56 -0.73
CA PRO A 264 19.81 -28.54 -0.10
C PRO A 264 18.84 -27.54 -0.73
N PHE A 265 19.29 -26.33 -1.06
CA PHE A 265 18.44 -25.31 -1.67
C PHE A 265 18.17 -25.58 -3.16
N LYS A 266 19.11 -26.16 -3.92
CA LYS A 266 18.85 -26.62 -5.30
C LYS A 266 17.74 -27.66 -5.35
N LYS A 267 17.84 -28.71 -4.53
CA LYS A 267 16.84 -29.78 -4.47
C LYS A 267 15.45 -29.24 -4.09
N LYS A 268 15.41 -28.31 -3.13
CA LYS A 268 14.14 -27.67 -2.76
C LYS A 268 13.59 -26.76 -3.84
N LEU A 269 14.43 -26.03 -4.58
CA LEU A 269 13.98 -25.22 -5.71
C LEU A 269 13.32 -26.08 -6.81
N GLU A 270 13.91 -27.24 -7.12
CA GLU A 270 13.33 -28.21 -8.07
C GLU A 270 11.98 -28.74 -7.58
N GLU A 271 11.89 -29.15 -6.31
CA GLU A 271 10.63 -29.58 -5.67
C GLU A 271 9.56 -28.48 -5.73
N ILE A 272 9.92 -27.24 -5.38
CA ILE A 272 9.02 -26.08 -5.44
C ILE A 272 8.52 -25.84 -6.87
N ASN A 273 9.40 -25.87 -7.86
CA ASN A 273 9.00 -25.68 -9.26
C ASN A 273 8.02 -26.79 -9.71
N LYS A 274 8.22 -28.04 -9.28
CA LYS A 274 7.29 -29.15 -9.54
C LYS A 274 5.93 -28.91 -8.86
N LEU A 275 5.93 -28.52 -7.58
CA LEU A 275 4.71 -28.20 -6.83
C LEU A 275 3.94 -27.04 -7.46
N MET A 276 4.65 -26.00 -7.89
CA MET A 276 4.06 -24.86 -8.61
C MET A 276 3.43 -25.30 -9.93
N GLY A 277 4.12 -26.11 -10.73
CA GLY A 277 3.58 -26.65 -11.99
C GLY A 277 2.30 -27.45 -11.77
N ASN A 278 2.29 -28.33 -10.75
CA ASN A 278 1.10 -29.09 -10.38
C ASN A 278 -0.06 -28.17 -9.95
N THR A 279 0.22 -27.18 -9.10
CA THR A 279 -0.78 -26.23 -8.59
C THR A 279 -1.34 -25.36 -9.71
N GLN A 280 -0.50 -24.93 -10.66
CA GLN A 280 -0.94 -24.19 -11.86
C GLN A 280 -1.81 -25.05 -12.78
N GLY A 281 -1.45 -26.32 -12.98
CA GLY A 281 -2.27 -27.27 -13.74
C GLY A 281 -3.64 -27.53 -13.09
N GLU A 282 -3.70 -27.54 -11.76
CA GLU A 282 -4.96 -27.60 -11.03
C GLU A 282 -5.79 -26.33 -11.20
N ALA A 283 -5.16 -25.16 -11.05
CA ALA A 283 -5.81 -23.85 -11.20
C ALA A 283 -6.39 -23.63 -12.59
N ALA A 284 -5.69 -24.11 -13.63
CA ALA A 284 -6.10 -23.99 -15.02
C ALA A 284 -7.50 -24.59 -15.30
N LYS A 285 -7.93 -25.57 -14.50
CA LYS A 285 -9.26 -26.21 -14.63
C LYS A 285 -10.41 -25.26 -14.31
N PHE A 286 -10.15 -24.20 -13.55
CA PHE A 286 -11.15 -23.21 -13.16
C PHE A 286 -11.20 -22.04 -14.14
N PHE A 287 -10.16 -21.83 -14.94
CA PHE A 287 -10.09 -20.66 -15.82
C PHE A 287 -10.96 -20.87 -17.05
N THR A 288 -11.86 -19.91 -17.27
CA THR A 288 -12.76 -19.89 -18.42
C THR A 288 -12.16 -19.16 -19.62
N SER A 289 -11.13 -18.34 -19.40
CA SER A 289 -10.39 -17.59 -20.42
C SER A 289 -9.07 -17.05 -19.84
N ASP A 290 -8.19 -16.50 -20.68
CA ASP A 290 -7.01 -15.75 -20.19
C ASP A 290 -7.43 -14.56 -19.32
N PHE A 291 -8.55 -13.92 -19.67
CA PHE A 291 -9.09 -12.80 -18.92
C PHE A 291 -9.44 -13.21 -17.48
N HIS A 292 -10.05 -14.39 -17.30
CA HIS A 292 -10.28 -14.96 -15.97
C HIS A 292 -8.98 -15.02 -15.16
N LYS A 293 -7.92 -15.57 -15.75
CA LYS A 293 -6.62 -15.74 -15.08
C LYS A 293 -6.00 -14.41 -14.65
N GLU A 294 -6.12 -13.37 -15.47
CA GLU A 294 -5.61 -12.01 -15.19
C GLU A 294 -6.40 -11.29 -14.08
N HIS A 295 -7.69 -11.59 -13.97
CA HIS A 295 -8.64 -10.97 -13.04
C HIS A 295 -9.04 -11.86 -11.86
N LEU A 296 -8.22 -12.86 -11.55
CA LEU A 296 -8.45 -13.82 -10.48
C LEU A 296 -8.62 -13.14 -9.10
N ASN A 297 -9.69 -13.50 -8.39
CA ASN A 297 -10.12 -12.98 -7.10
C ASN A 297 -10.29 -11.45 -7.08
N LYS A 298 -10.67 -10.86 -8.22
CA LYS A 298 -10.99 -9.43 -8.35
C LYS A 298 -12.40 -9.26 -8.87
N ILE A 299 -13.04 -8.16 -8.49
CA ILE A 299 -14.28 -7.71 -9.13
C ILE A 299 -13.91 -6.88 -10.35
N VAL A 300 -14.36 -7.32 -11.52
CA VAL A 300 -14.33 -6.57 -12.77
C VAL A 300 -15.67 -5.85 -12.93
N TRP A 301 -15.61 -4.53 -12.95
CA TRP A 301 -16.78 -3.67 -13.11
C TRP A 301 -17.13 -3.46 -14.59
N SER A 302 -18.42 -3.42 -14.88
CA SER A 302 -18.92 -3.28 -16.25
C SER A 302 -20.32 -2.65 -16.29
N SER A 303 -20.67 -2.02 -17.41
CA SER A 303 -22.01 -1.43 -17.58
C SER A 303 -23.08 -2.43 -18.05
N LYS A 304 -22.69 -3.67 -18.33
CA LYS A 304 -23.57 -4.80 -18.71
C LYS A 304 -22.99 -6.10 -18.15
N PRO A 305 -23.80 -7.14 -17.89
CA PRO A 305 -23.28 -8.45 -17.52
C PRO A 305 -22.29 -8.98 -18.58
N LEU A 306 -21.10 -9.41 -18.15
CA LEU A 306 -20.08 -9.93 -19.06
C LEU A 306 -20.48 -11.31 -19.61
N ILE A 307 -20.12 -11.57 -20.86
CA ILE A 307 -20.24 -12.89 -21.48
C ILE A 307 -18.93 -13.62 -21.25
N ILE A 308 -18.97 -14.64 -20.38
CA ILE A 308 -17.76 -15.39 -19.99
C ILE A 308 -17.16 -16.10 -21.19
N GLY A 309 -15.84 -15.98 -21.36
CA GLY A 309 -15.09 -16.45 -22.54
C GLY A 309 -15.04 -15.46 -23.70
N LYS A 310 -15.81 -14.36 -23.65
CA LYS A 310 -15.84 -13.30 -24.66
C LYS A 310 -15.50 -11.92 -24.08
N GLU A 311 -14.79 -11.88 -22.95
CA GLU A 311 -14.53 -10.63 -22.23
C GLU A 311 -13.72 -9.62 -23.06
N LYS A 312 -12.81 -10.13 -23.91
CA LYS A 312 -12.00 -9.30 -24.82
C LYS A 312 -12.84 -8.57 -25.88
N GLU A 313 -14.01 -9.10 -26.24
CA GLU A 313 -14.97 -8.44 -27.14
C GLU A 313 -15.82 -7.38 -26.41
N MET A 314 -15.79 -7.39 -25.07
CA MET A 314 -16.62 -6.53 -24.20
C MET A 314 -15.83 -5.42 -23.50
N VAL A 315 -14.58 -5.17 -23.90
CA VAL A 315 -13.71 -4.15 -23.27
C VAL A 315 -14.37 -2.77 -23.21
N ALA A 316 -15.19 -2.41 -24.19
CA ALA A 316 -15.90 -1.12 -24.23
C ALA A 316 -16.90 -0.91 -23.08
N VAL A 317 -17.39 -1.99 -22.45
CA VAL A 317 -18.30 -1.90 -21.30
C VAL A 317 -17.59 -2.11 -19.96
N ILE A 318 -16.31 -2.54 -19.97
CA ILE A 318 -15.51 -2.76 -18.77
C ILE A 318 -14.84 -1.46 -18.35
N LYS A 319 -15.16 -0.96 -17.16
CA LYS A 319 -14.70 0.35 -16.68
C LYS A 319 -14.90 0.50 -15.18
N ASN A 320 -14.19 1.45 -14.58
CA ASN A 320 -14.30 1.82 -13.17
C ASN A 320 -14.91 3.22 -12.97
N GLU A 321 -15.35 3.87 -14.05
CA GLU A 321 -15.97 5.20 -14.02
C GLU A 321 -17.35 5.11 -14.65
N PHE A 322 -18.37 5.46 -13.88
CA PHE A 322 -19.76 5.39 -14.25
C PHE A 322 -20.42 6.75 -14.07
N LYS A 323 -21.41 7.06 -14.90
CA LYS A 323 -22.22 8.27 -14.84
C LYS A 323 -23.60 7.95 -14.25
N THR A 324 -24.33 9.00 -13.89
CA THR A 324 -25.76 8.92 -13.57
C THR A 324 -26.49 8.07 -14.62
N SER A 325 -27.34 7.16 -14.13
CA SER A 325 -28.22 6.28 -14.93
C SER A 325 -27.52 5.14 -15.67
N GLU A 326 -26.21 4.99 -15.54
CA GLU A 326 -25.54 3.77 -16.01
C GLU A 326 -25.77 2.61 -15.05
N ALA A 327 -26.09 1.44 -15.60
CA ALA A 327 -26.10 0.22 -14.82
C ALA A 327 -24.66 -0.18 -14.45
N ILE A 328 -24.50 -0.84 -13.31
CA ILE A 328 -23.21 -1.29 -12.77
C ILE A 328 -23.32 -2.76 -12.39
N PHE A 329 -22.52 -3.59 -13.04
CA PHE A 329 -22.41 -5.03 -12.80
C PHE A 329 -20.99 -5.38 -12.39
N GLY A 330 -20.87 -6.31 -11.43
CA GLY A 330 -19.62 -6.91 -11.01
C GLY A 330 -19.51 -8.35 -11.52
N THR A 331 -18.35 -8.70 -12.07
CA THR A 331 -17.98 -10.10 -12.35
C THR A 331 -16.75 -10.47 -11.53
N VAL A 332 -16.82 -11.55 -10.76
CA VAL A 332 -15.71 -12.07 -9.96
C VAL A 332 -15.22 -13.37 -10.57
N TYR A 333 -13.94 -13.45 -10.86
CA TYR A 333 -13.28 -14.66 -11.35
C TYR A 333 -12.58 -15.37 -10.19
N LEU A 334 -12.74 -16.69 -10.08
CA LEU A 334 -12.32 -17.47 -8.91
C LEU A 334 -11.49 -18.68 -9.31
N GLY A 335 -10.44 -18.96 -8.55
CA GLY A 335 -9.60 -20.15 -8.76
C GLY A 335 -10.19 -21.43 -8.14
N MET A 336 -11.50 -21.46 -7.92
CA MET A 336 -12.26 -22.56 -7.35
C MET A 336 -13.74 -22.40 -7.68
N ASN A 337 -14.55 -23.42 -7.43
CA ASN A 337 -15.99 -23.31 -7.65
C ASN A 337 -16.65 -22.50 -6.53
N VAL A 338 -17.66 -21.72 -6.91
CA VAL A 338 -18.44 -20.89 -5.99
C VAL A 338 -19.05 -21.71 -4.86
N LYS A 339 -19.51 -22.95 -5.11
CA LYS A 339 -20.06 -23.84 -4.09
C LYS A 339 -19.09 -24.08 -2.92
N ASP A 340 -17.79 -24.10 -3.19
CA ASP A 340 -16.77 -24.37 -2.17
C ASP A 340 -16.56 -23.16 -1.25
N LEU A 341 -16.89 -21.96 -1.74
CA LEU A 341 -16.88 -20.70 -0.99
C LEU A 341 -18.19 -20.43 -0.26
N MET A 342 -19.31 -20.85 -0.86
CA MET A 342 -20.65 -20.60 -0.36
C MET A 342 -21.16 -21.66 0.62
N ASP A 343 -20.61 -22.88 0.58
CA ASP A 343 -21.02 -23.99 1.47
C ASP A 343 -22.54 -24.26 1.43
N GLY A 344 -23.11 -24.21 0.22
CA GLY A 344 -24.55 -24.36 0.00
C GLY A 344 -25.41 -23.14 0.40
N ASN A 345 -24.80 -22.08 0.93
CA ASN A 345 -25.51 -20.84 1.24
C ASN A 345 -25.84 -20.09 -0.06
N VAL A 346 -27.06 -19.58 -0.21
CA VAL A 346 -27.48 -18.77 -1.36
C VAL A 346 -27.30 -17.27 -1.14
N LYS A 347 -26.90 -16.85 0.06
CA LYS A 347 -26.78 -15.44 0.46
C LYS A 347 -25.32 -15.02 0.50
N LEU A 348 -24.83 -14.41 -0.58
CA LEU A 348 -23.49 -13.82 -0.60
C LEU A 348 -23.50 -12.48 0.13
N ARG A 349 -23.00 -12.46 1.36
CA ARG A 349 -22.94 -11.24 2.17
C ARG A 349 -22.11 -10.17 1.45
N VAL A 350 -22.61 -8.94 1.48
CA VAL A 350 -21.97 -7.80 0.83
C VAL A 350 -21.84 -6.64 1.81
N ARG A 351 -20.70 -5.95 1.75
CA ARG A 351 -20.51 -4.65 2.37
C ARG A 351 -20.33 -3.60 1.27
N ILE A 352 -21.07 -2.50 1.33
CA ILE A 352 -20.97 -1.42 0.35
C ILE A 352 -20.68 -0.11 1.09
N ARG A 353 -19.70 0.64 0.61
CA ARG A 353 -19.34 1.95 1.16
C ARG A 353 -19.44 3.04 0.09
N ILE A 354 -19.81 4.24 0.52
CA ILE A 354 -19.86 5.46 -0.27
C ILE A 354 -18.91 6.45 0.42
N ASP A 355 -17.86 6.87 -0.27
CA ASP A 355 -16.81 7.76 0.25
C ASP A 355 -16.20 7.28 1.59
N GLY A 356 -16.05 5.95 1.71
CA GLY A 356 -15.57 5.28 2.91
C GLY A 356 -16.61 5.12 4.03
N GLY A 357 -17.77 5.79 3.95
CA GLY A 357 -18.90 5.62 4.85
C GLY A 357 -19.70 4.34 4.52
N THR A 358 -20.02 3.53 5.53
CA THR A 358 -20.76 2.27 5.31
C THR A 358 -22.23 2.54 4.94
N ALA A 359 -22.60 2.27 3.69
CA ALA A 359 -23.98 2.32 3.21
C ALA A 359 -24.72 0.99 3.43
N VAL A 360 -24.02 -0.14 3.29
CA VAL A 360 -24.54 -1.48 3.52
C VAL A 360 -23.54 -2.24 4.39
N TRP A 361 -23.96 -2.66 5.58
CA TRP A 361 -23.08 -3.21 6.63
C TRP A 361 -22.73 -4.69 6.47
N GLY A 362 -23.46 -5.42 5.63
CA GLY A 362 -23.37 -6.88 5.54
C GLY A 362 -24.03 -7.56 6.74
N GLY A 363 -24.96 -8.48 6.48
CA GLY A 363 -25.74 -9.15 7.51
C GLY A 363 -26.87 -9.98 6.90
N ASP A 364 -27.78 -10.48 7.73
CA ASP A 364 -28.82 -11.41 7.24
C ASP A 364 -29.84 -10.76 6.29
N LEU A 365 -29.87 -9.42 6.23
CA LEU A 365 -30.72 -8.62 5.35
C LEU A 365 -29.92 -7.86 4.28
N SER A 366 -28.63 -8.15 4.11
CA SER A 366 -27.77 -7.46 3.13
C SER A 366 -26.80 -8.42 2.46
N TYR A 367 -27.24 -8.93 1.32
CA TYR A 367 -26.54 -9.91 0.49
C TYR A 367 -26.94 -9.78 -0.98
N PHE A 368 -26.15 -10.38 -1.87
CA PHE A 368 -26.59 -10.74 -3.22
C PHE A 368 -27.13 -12.16 -3.23
N ASP A 369 -28.23 -12.39 -3.93
CA ASP A 369 -28.79 -13.72 -4.11
C ASP A 369 -27.94 -14.50 -5.13
N LEU A 370 -27.47 -15.67 -4.72
CA LEU A 370 -26.57 -16.51 -5.49
C LEU A 370 -27.13 -17.94 -5.51
N PRO A 371 -28.05 -18.24 -6.45
CA PRO A 371 -28.77 -19.51 -6.48
C PRO A 371 -27.82 -20.69 -6.65
N LEU A 372 -28.18 -21.84 -6.10
CA LEU A 372 -27.36 -23.07 -6.15
C LEU A 372 -26.94 -23.46 -7.58
N SER A 373 -27.79 -23.18 -8.57
CA SER A 373 -27.50 -23.43 -9.99
C SER A 373 -26.32 -22.60 -10.53
N ALA A 374 -26.04 -21.45 -9.94
CA ALA A 374 -24.88 -20.62 -10.28
C ALA A 374 -23.60 -21.07 -9.57
N GLN A 375 -23.70 -21.88 -8.51
CA GLN A 375 -22.55 -22.19 -7.64
C GLN A 375 -21.59 -23.26 -8.21
N GLY A 376 -21.99 -23.95 -9.28
CA GLY A 376 -21.10 -24.88 -9.99
C GLY A 376 -20.01 -24.21 -10.84
N LYS A 377 -20.02 -22.87 -10.91
CA LYS A 377 -19.12 -22.07 -11.74
C LYS A 377 -17.90 -21.61 -10.94
N SER A 378 -16.84 -21.23 -11.65
CA SER A 378 -15.65 -20.57 -11.12
C SER A 378 -15.73 -19.04 -11.22
N TYR A 379 -16.93 -18.49 -11.35
CA TYR A 379 -17.15 -17.05 -11.41
C TYR A 379 -18.52 -16.67 -10.84
N ILE A 380 -18.65 -15.42 -10.41
CA ILE A 380 -19.89 -14.83 -9.87
C ILE A 380 -20.22 -13.59 -10.68
N GLN A 381 -21.49 -13.37 -10.99
CA GLN A 381 -21.97 -12.13 -11.58
C GLN A 381 -23.10 -11.58 -10.72
N PHE A 382 -23.06 -10.27 -10.45
CA PHE A 382 -24.06 -9.58 -9.66
C PHE A 382 -24.26 -8.15 -10.18
N ALA A 383 -25.43 -7.58 -9.87
CA ALA A 383 -25.72 -6.18 -10.15
C ALA A 383 -25.50 -5.35 -8.88
N LEU A 384 -24.69 -4.30 -8.95
CA LEU A 384 -24.53 -3.33 -7.87
C LEU A 384 -25.57 -2.21 -7.97
N LEU A 385 -25.71 -1.65 -9.18
CA LEU A 385 -26.73 -0.67 -9.54
C LEU A 385 -27.40 -1.13 -10.85
N PRO A 386 -28.42 -2.00 -10.79
CA PRO A 386 -29.04 -2.56 -11.99
C PRO A 386 -29.90 -1.55 -12.77
N ASP A 387 -30.17 -1.86 -14.04
CA ASP A 387 -31.21 -1.18 -14.81
C ASP A 387 -32.63 -1.67 -14.44
N ALA A 388 -33.64 -1.00 -15.01
CA ALA A 388 -35.04 -1.32 -14.76
C ALA A 388 -35.44 -2.75 -15.20
N GLN A 389 -34.81 -3.29 -16.25
CA GLN A 389 -35.12 -4.63 -16.74
C GLN A 389 -34.62 -5.68 -15.75
N TRP A 390 -33.41 -5.50 -15.22
CA TRP A 390 -32.87 -6.40 -14.21
C TRP A 390 -33.75 -6.41 -12.95
N PHE A 391 -34.22 -5.25 -12.47
CA PHE A 391 -35.14 -5.21 -11.32
C PHE A 391 -36.43 -5.98 -11.58
N LYS A 392 -37.01 -5.83 -12.78
CA LYS A 392 -38.23 -6.56 -13.16
C LYS A 392 -38.05 -8.07 -13.10
N GLU A 393 -36.88 -8.57 -13.50
CA GLU A 393 -36.59 -10.01 -13.59
C GLU A 393 -36.10 -10.62 -12.27
N ASN A 394 -35.38 -9.85 -11.43
CA ASN A 394 -34.58 -10.41 -10.34
C ASN A 394 -34.93 -9.88 -8.94
N TYR A 395 -35.78 -8.85 -8.81
CA TYR A 395 -35.98 -8.19 -7.51
C TYR A 395 -37.01 -8.87 -6.60
N ALA A 396 -37.93 -9.67 -7.15
CA ALA A 396 -38.99 -10.30 -6.35
C ALA A 396 -38.45 -11.16 -5.17
N PRO A 397 -37.40 -11.98 -5.32
CA PRO A 397 -36.78 -12.69 -4.20
C PRO A 397 -36.27 -11.74 -3.10
N TYR A 398 -35.69 -10.60 -3.46
CA TYR A 398 -35.16 -9.63 -2.50
C TYR A 398 -36.28 -9.07 -1.61
N ILE A 399 -37.44 -8.76 -2.19
CA ILE A 399 -38.61 -8.33 -1.42
C ILE A 399 -39.14 -9.45 -0.52
N SER A 400 -39.29 -10.67 -1.05
CA SER A 400 -39.87 -11.80 -0.32
C SER A 400 -39.04 -12.25 0.89
N GLN A 401 -37.72 -12.07 0.82
CA GLN A 401 -36.78 -12.48 1.87
C GLN A 401 -36.34 -11.32 2.77
N GLU A 402 -36.99 -10.16 2.66
CA GLU A 402 -36.57 -8.93 3.32
C GLU A 402 -35.07 -8.65 3.12
N ASN A 403 -34.58 -8.73 1.88
CA ASN A 403 -33.23 -8.32 1.53
C ASN A 403 -33.19 -6.84 1.14
N TRP A 404 -32.45 -6.05 1.93
CA TRP A 404 -32.48 -4.59 1.91
C TRP A 404 -31.30 -4.00 1.13
N THR A 405 -30.42 -4.84 0.55
CA THR A 405 -29.20 -4.39 -0.15
C THR A 405 -29.44 -3.21 -1.08
N TYR A 406 -30.38 -3.34 -2.03
CA TYR A 406 -30.63 -2.29 -3.02
C TYR A 406 -31.32 -1.06 -2.43
N SER A 407 -32.31 -1.26 -1.55
CA SER A 407 -33.02 -0.13 -0.93
C SER A 407 -32.07 0.71 -0.08
N TYR A 408 -31.24 0.08 0.76
CA TYR A 408 -30.24 0.79 1.55
C TYR A 408 -29.16 1.44 0.70
N PHE A 409 -28.63 0.72 -0.30
CA PHE A 409 -27.59 1.29 -1.14
C PHE A 409 -28.08 2.54 -1.87
N ILE A 410 -29.26 2.47 -2.52
CA ILE A 410 -29.79 3.58 -3.31
C ILE A 410 -30.25 4.74 -2.41
N ASP A 411 -30.85 4.46 -1.24
CA ASP A 411 -31.23 5.51 -0.28
C ASP A 411 -30.00 6.26 0.27
N ASN A 412 -28.94 5.54 0.64
CA ASN A 412 -27.69 6.18 1.08
C ASN A 412 -27.01 6.96 -0.04
N LEU A 413 -27.07 6.48 -1.27
CA LEU A 413 -26.54 7.19 -2.44
C LEU A 413 -27.31 8.51 -2.67
N VAL A 414 -28.64 8.50 -2.58
CA VAL A 414 -29.47 9.71 -2.68
C VAL A 414 -29.15 10.71 -1.57
N LYS A 415 -28.89 10.24 -0.35
CA LYS A 415 -28.51 11.08 0.80
C LYS A 415 -27.11 11.67 0.68
N ALA A 416 -26.20 10.98 -0.02
CA ALA A 416 -24.83 11.44 -0.22
C ALA A 416 -24.74 12.65 -1.15
N GLY A 417 -25.72 12.83 -2.04
CA GLY A 417 -25.87 14.02 -2.89
C GLY A 417 -25.66 13.72 -4.38
N ASP A 418 -25.71 14.77 -5.19
CA ASP A 418 -25.52 14.74 -6.65
C ASP A 418 -24.09 15.15 -7.04
N VAL A 419 -23.11 14.50 -6.41
CA VAL A 419 -21.68 14.70 -6.68
C VAL A 419 -21.02 13.38 -7.10
N SER A 420 -19.74 13.42 -7.44
CA SER A 420 -18.99 12.18 -7.69
C SER A 420 -18.66 11.47 -6.37
N HIS A 421 -18.87 10.16 -6.34
CA HIS A 421 -18.64 9.31 -5.17
C HIS A 421 -17.70 8.14 -5.50
N GLU A 422 -16.83 7.79 -4.55
CA GLU A 422 -16.11 6.51 -4.58
C GLU A 422 -16.99 5.43 -3.93
N ILE A 423 -17.30 4.38 -4.68
CA ILE A 423 -18.09 3.25 -4.20
C ILE A 423 -17.15 2.06 -3.97
N SER A 424 -17.13 1.51 -2.76
CA SER A 424 -16.43 0.26 -2.44
C SER A 424 -17.44 -0.88 -2.29
N CYS A 425 -17.08 -2.08 -2.75
CA CYS A 425 -17.88 -3.29 -2.59
C CYS A 425 -17.00 -4.44 -2.13
N ASP A 426 -17.34 -5.03 -0.98
CA ASP A 426 -16.68 -6.18 -0.40
C ASP A 426 -17.63 -7.38 -0.45
N LEU A 427 -17.15 -8.52 -0.94
CA LEU A 427 -17.87 -9.79 -0.91
C LEU A 427 -17.31 -10.68 0.20
N LEU A 428 -18.20 -11.10 1.09
CA LEU A 428 -17.85 -11.89 2.28
C LEU A 428 -18.38 -13.32 2.12
N PHE A 429 -17.45 -14.24 1.84
CA PHE A 429 -17.78 -15.65 1.64
C PHE A 429 -17.90 -16.41 2.98
N PRO A 430 -18.94 -17.23 3.18
CA PRO A 430 -19.20 -17.90 4.45
C PRO A 430 -18.15 -18.96 4.80
N ALA A 431 -17.55 -19.65 3.81
CA ALA A 431 -16.61 -20.75 4.08
C ALA A 431 -15.20 -20.29 4.50
N LEU A 432 -14.90 -18.97 4.43
CA LEU A 432 -13.59 -18.39 4.76
C LEU A 432 -12.37 -19.01 4.05
N LYS A 433 -12.59 -19.74 2.94
CA LYS A 433 -11.52 -20.34 2.11
C LYS A 433 -10.84 -19.33 1.19
N LEU A 434 -11.47 -18.18 1.01
CA LEU A 434 -10.97 -17.01 0.30
C LEU A 434 -11.18 -15.80 1.20
N GLY A 435 -10.22 -14.88 1.22
CA GLY A 435 -10.37 -13.60 1.90
C GLY A 435 -11.50 -12.75 1.31
N GLU A 436 -11.74 -11.58 1.92
CA GLU A 436 -12.69 -10.61 1.36
C GLU A 436 -12.25 -10.22 -0.05
N VAL A 437 -13.17 -10.29 -1.03
CA VAL A 437 -12.93 -9.80 -2.39
C VAL A 437 -13.48 -8.38 -2.44
N GLU A 438 -12.58 -7.40 -2.47
CA GLU A 438 -12.90 -5.98 -2.50
C GLU A 438 -12.56 -5.36 -3.86
N SER A 439 -13.39 -4.41 -4.30
CA SER A 439 -13.06 -3.51 -5.41
C SER A 439 -13.75 -2.16 -5.23
N LYS A 440 -13.23 -1.16 -5.95
CA LYS A 440 -13.71 0.22 -5.94
C LYS A 440 -14.03 0.71 -7.34
N LEU A 441 -14.97 1.64 -7.44
CA LEU A 441 -15.32 2.37 -8.67
C LEU A 441 -15.71 3.81 -8.33
N ASN A 442 -15.74 4.67 -9.34
CA ASN A 442 -16.24 6.03 -9.26
C ASN A 442 -17.61 6.13 -9.93
N LEU A 443 -18.56 6.76 -9.26
CA LEU A 443 -19.89 7.06 -9.78
C LEU A 443 -20.11 8.58 -9.78
N ASP A 444 -20.17 9.16 -10.96
CA ASP A 444 -20.40 10.58 -11.19
C ASP A 444 -21.91 10.88 -11.25
N LEU A 445 -22.44 11.54 -10.21
CA LEU A 445 -23.84 11.93 -10.12
C LEU A 445 -24.13 13.40 -10.50
N ASN A 446 -23.14 14.13 -11.04
CA ASN A 446 -23.29 15.57 -11.34
C ASN A 446 -24.38 15.89 -12.39
N ALA A 447 -24.86 14.88 -13.15
CA ALA A 447 -25.99 15.05 -14.07
C ALA A 447 -27.37 15.06 -13.36
N GLY A 448 -27.40 14.94 -12.04
CA GLY A 448 -28.61 14.95 -11.20
C GLY A 448 -29.09 13.55 -10.81
N ILE A 449 -29.88 13.45 -9.74
CA ILE A 449 -30.26 12.16 -9.10
C ILE A 449 -31.77 11.90 -9.04
N THR A 450 -32.55 12.53 -9.91
CA THR A 450 -34.03 12.42 -9.89
C THR A 450 -34.53 10.98 -10.06
N ASP A 451 -33.92 10.23 -10.98
CA ASP A 451 -34.28 8.83 -11.21
C ASP A 451 -33.91 7.95 -10.01
N LEU A 452 -32.75 8.20 -9.38
CA LEU A 452 -32.33 7.51 -8.16
C LEU A 452 -33.25 7.81 -6.97
N LYS A 453 -33.73 9.06 -6.83
CA LYS A 453 -34.75 9.44 -5.82
C LYS A 453 -36.05 8.67 -6.04
N THR A 454 -36.52 8.63 -7.28
CA THR A 454 -37.74 7.91 -7.66
C THR A 454 -37.59 6.40 -7.39
N LEU A 455 -36.46 5.83 -7.77
CA LEU A 455 -36.15 4.43 -7.51
C LEU A 455 -36.05 4.13 -6.01
N SER A 456 -35.35 4.98 -5.24
CA SER A 456 -35.23 4.86 -3.78
C SER A 456 -36.61 4.78 -3.12
N THR A 457 -37.49 5.74 -3.43
CA THR A 457 -38.86 5.78 -2.92
C THR A 457 -39.65 4.55 -3.33
N LYS A 458 -39.54 4.11 -4.58
CA LYS A 458 -40.22 2.90 -5.06
C LYS A 458 -39.78 1.66 -4.27
N LEU A 459 -38.48 1.39 -4.19
CA LEU A 459 -37.95 0.21 -3.51
C LEU A 459 -38.29 0.23 -2.01
N HIS A 460 -38.21 1.39 -1.38
CA HIS A 460 -38.62 1.57 0.01
C HIS A 460 -40.11 1.24 0.20
N ASN A 461 -40.99 1.78 -0.64
CA ASN A 461 -42.43 1.54 -0.56
C ASN A 461 -42.80 0.06 -0.80
N GLU A 462 -42.18 -0.60 -1.78
CA GLU A 462 -42.38 -2.02 -2.06
C GLU A 462 -41.98 -2.88 -0.85
N LEU A 463 -40.87 -2.54 -0.19
CA LEU A 463 -40.39 -3.20 1.01
C LEU A 463 -41.30 -2.98 2.23
N MET A 464 -41.81 -1.75 2.40
CA MET A 464 -42.78 -1.45 3.45
C MET A 464 -44.11 -2.15 3.21
N ALA A 465 -44.54 -2.26 1.95
CA ALA A 465 -45.74 -2.96 1.55
C ALA A 465 -45.64 -4.48 1.77
N SER A 466 -44.46 -5.08 1.58
CA SER A 466 -44.28 -6.53 1.79
C SER A 466 -44.20 -6.92 3.27
N ARG A 467 -43.59 -6.09 4.13
CA ARG A 467 -43.35 -6.41 5.54
C ARG A 467 -44.64 -6.54 6.34
N GLN A 468 -44.79 -7.60 7.13
CA GLN A 468 -45.93 -7.77 8.04
C GLN A 468 -45.47 -7.79 9.49
N LEU A 469 -46.35 -7.47 10.43
CA LEU A 469 -46.07 -7.77 11.83
C LEU A 469 -45.96 -9.28 12.01
N PRO A 470 -45.01 -9.76 12.83
CA PRO A 470 -44.94 -11.16 13.20
C PRO A 470 -46.29 -11.68 13.70
N LYS A 471 -46.65 -12.89 13.26
CA LYS A 471 -47.85 -13.56 13.74
C LYS A 471 -47.75 -13.80 15.25
N ALA A 472 -48.81 -13.49 15.99
CA ALA A 472 -48.90 -13.80 17.40
C ALA A 472 -48.80 -15.32 17.62
N GLY A 473 -47.86 -15.74 18.46
CA GLY A 473 -47.75 -17.12 18.94
C GLY A 473 -48.77 -17.42 20.03
N MET A 474 -49.12 -16.39 20.82
CA MET A 474 -50.20 -16.42 21.80
C MET A 474 -50.76 -15.01 22.02
N ASN A 475 -51.98 -14.91 22.58
CA ASN A 475 -52.60 -13.64 22.94
C ASN A 475 -52.78 -13.59 24.46
N ASN A 476 -52.16 -12.61 25.12
CA ASN A 476 -52.32 -12.40 26.56
C ASN A 476 -52.18 -10.90 26.88
N PRO A 477 -53.29 -10.14 26.90
CA PRO A 477 -53.26 -8.69 27.09
C PRO A 477 -52.57 -8.23 28.38
N GLY A 478 -52.66 -9.04 29.44
CA GLY A 478 -52.00 -8.75 30.72
C GLY A 478 -50.48 -8.82 30.59
N ILE A 479 -49.96 -9.87 29.96
CA ILE A 479 -48.52 -10.01 29.69
C ILE A 479 -48.05 -8.95 28.70
N GLU A 480 -48.80 -8.69 27.62
CA GLU A 480 -48.47 -7.69 26.60
C GLU A 480 -48.33 -6.28 27.20
N SER A 481 -49.24 -5.89 28.09
CA SER A 481 -49.16 -4.60 28.82
C SER A 481 -47.90 -4.51 29.72
N GLN A 482 -47.55 -5.61 30.40
CA GLN A 482 -46.32 -5.66 31.18
C GLN A 482 -45.07 -5.61 30.29
N MET A 483 -45.09 -6.22 29.09
CA MET A 483 -44.00 -6.15 28.12
C MET A 483 -43.77 -4.72 27.61
N VAL A 484 -44.84 -4.00 27.23
CA VAL A 484 -44.75 -2.58 26.84
C VAL A 484 -44.17 -1.73 27.98
N SER A 485 -44.65 -1.96 29.21
CA SER A 485 -44.14 -1.27 30.40
C SER A 485 -42.67 -1.56 30.67
N ALA A 486 -42.24 -2.82 30.51
CA ALA A 486 -40.85 -3.22 30.67
C ALA A 486 -39.94 -2.60 29.59
N ALA A 487 -40.38 -2.59 28.33
CA ALA A 487 -39.64 -1.98 27.23
C ALA A 487 -39.48 -0.46 27.41
N ASN A 488 -40.54 0.25 27.78
CA ASN A 488 -40.50 1.70 28.01
C ASN A 488 -39.66 2.12 29.23
N LYS A 489 -39.39 1.19 30.17
CA LYS A 489 -38.51 1.41 31.33
C LYS A 489 -37.02 1.34 30.99
N LEU A 490 -36.65 0.94 29.77
CA LEU A 490 -35.24 0.89 29.33
C LEU A 490 -34.61 2.28 29.14
N GLY A 491 -35.40 3.35 29.18
CA GLY A 491 -34.91 4.73 29.01
C GLY A 491 -34.60 5.08 27.56
N TRP A 492 -35.10 4.30 26.59
CA TRP A 492 -34.95 4.62 25.16
C TRP A 492 -35.85 5.80 24.78
N ASN A 493 -35.46 6.51 23.72
CA ASN A 493 -36.25 7.61 23.15
C ASN A 493 -37.56 7.10 22.54
N ASP A 494 -37.58 5.87 22.04
CA ASP A 494 -38.76 5.21 21.50
C ASP A 494 -39.85 5.06 22.57
N LYS A 495 -41.11 5.27 22.16
CA LYS A 495 -42.30 5.02 22.99
C LYS A 495 -43.10 3.87 22.41
N PHE A 496 -43.02 2.71 23.04
CA PHE A 496 -43.72 1.52 22.62
C PHE A 496 -45.19 1.58 23.05
N THR A 497 -46.10 1.24 22.14
CA THR A 497 -47.55 1.38 22.36
C THR A 497 -48.29 0.04 22.42
N LYS A 498 -47.74 -1.01 21.81
CA LYS A 498 -48.36 -2.35 21.74
C LYS A 498 -47.27 -3.41 21.66
N ALA A 499 -47.53 -4.56 22.28
CA ALA A 499 -46.68 -5.74 22.21
C ALA A 499 -47.45 -6.89 21.55
N ILE A 500 -46.74 -7.73 20.79
CA ILE A 500 -47.26 -8.96 20.19
C ILE A 500 -46.34 -10.09 20.60
N ILE A 501 -46.85 -11.07 21.33
CA ILE A 501 -46.08 -12.23 21.77
C ILE A 501 -45.87 -13.14 20.57
N THR A 502 -44.63 -13.31 20.12
CA THR A 502 -44.31 -14.14 18.96
C THR A 502 -44.07 -15.60 19.35
N SER A 503 -43.72 -15.86 20.61
CA SER A 503 -43.63 -17.21 21.16
C SER A 503 -45.02 -17.82 21.41
N SER A 504 -45.18 -19.10 21.08
CA SER A 504 -46.40 -19.85 21.42
C SER A 504 -46.41 -20.37 22.86
N ASN A 505 -45.23 -20.55 23.46
CA ASN A 505 -45.05 -21.04 24.81
C ASN A 505 -43.85 -20.38 25.49
N TRP A 506 -43.84 -20.44 26.82
CA TRP A 506 -42.68 -20.06 27.62
C TRP A 506 -41.52 -21.05 27.44
N THR A 507 -40.31 -20.53 27.28
CA THR A 507 -39.08 -21.34 27.29
C THR A 507 -38.45 -21.32 28.68
N VAL A 508 -38.40 -22.45 29.36
CA VAL A 508 -37.78 -22.55 30.70
C VAL A 508 -36.26 -22.59 30.55
N ARG A 509 -35.57 -21.66 31.21
CA ARG A 509 -34.10 -21.65 31.28
C ARG A 509 -33.63 -22.22 32.61
N LYS A 510 -32.64 -23.11 32.52
CA LYS A 510 -32.00 -23.75 33.66
C LYS A 510 -30.54 -23.32 33.73
N ASN A 511 -29.98 -23.35 34.93
CA ASN A 511 -28.55 -23.25 35.12
C ASN A 511 -27.87 -24.45 34.48
N GLU A 512 -26.86 -24.22 33.63
CA GLU A 512 -26.20 -25.30 32.87
C GLU A 512 -25.43 -26.28 33.77
N LEU A 513 -24.97 -25.84 34.94
CA LEU A 513 -24.19 -26.66 35.88
C LEU A 513 -25.09 -27.42 36.86
N THR A 514 -26.08 -26.73 37.45
CA THR A 514 -26.88 -27.30 38.55
C THR A 514 -28.24 -27.86 38.10
N GLY A 515 -28.67 -27.56 36.88
CA GLY A 515 -30.02 -27.89 36.39
C GLY A 515 -31.15 -27.11 37.06
N ALA A 516 -30.85 -26.22 38.01
CA ALA A 516 -31.84 -25.41 38.71
C ALA A 516 -32.57 -24.47 37.74
N ILE A 517 -33.90 -24.37 37.85
CA ILE A 517 -34.69 -23.43 37.05
C ILE A 517 -34.37 -22.00 37.50
N ILE A 518 -34.02 -21.14 36.54
CA ILE A 518 -33.68 -19.73 36.81
C ILE A 518 -34.88 -18.84 36.49
N ASN A 519 -35.38 -18.95 35.27
CA ASN A 519 -36.48 -18.15 34.76
C ASN A 519 -37.14 -18.85 33.57
N ARG A 520 -38.18 -18.23 33.04
CA ARG A 520 -38.76 -18.57 31.75
C ARG A 520 -38.80 -17.34 30.85
N THR A 521 -38.65 -17.53 29.54
CA THR A 521 -38.61 -16.45 28.54
C THR A 521 -39.71 -16.55 27.48
N LEU A 522 -40.09 -15.40 26.91
CA LEU A 522 -40.93 -15.24 25.72
C LEU A 522 -40.28 -14.26 24.76
N GLY A 523 -40.37 -14.54 23.46
CA GLY A 523 -40.14 -13.58 22.41
C GLY A 523 -41.40 -12.76 22.12
N ALA A 524 -41.21 -11.47 21.86
CA ALA A 524 -42.28 -10.57 21.43
C ALA A 524 -41.71 -9.47 20.54
N VAL A 525 -42.60 -8.77 19.84
CA VAL A 525 -42.28 -7.49 19.21
C VAL A 525 -43.06 -6.37 19.86
N CYS A 526 -42.44 -5.21 20.04
CA CYS A 526 -43.10 -3.99 20.49
C CYS A 526 -43.12 -2.97 19.37
N VAL A 527 -44.28 -2.38 19.08
CA VAL A 527 -44.42 -1.36 18.02
C VAL A 527 -44.26 0.05 18.58
N THR A 528 -43.68 0.93 17.78
CA THR A 528 -43.47 2.34 18.12
C THR A 528 -43.62 3.21 16.87
N LYS A 529 -43.85 4.51 17.08
CA LYS A 529 -43.84 5.55 16.06
C LYS A 529 -42.83 6.60 16.48
N ASP A 530 -41.87 6.91 15.60
CA ASP A 530 -40.85 7.91 15.87
C ASP A 530 -41.42 9.34 15.73
N PRO A 531 -40.66 10.37 16.14
CA PRO A 531 -41.08 11.77 16.00
C PRO A 531 -41.28 12.21 14.54
N ASP A 532 -40.58 11.59 13.60
CA ASP A 532 -40.68 11.87 12.15
C ASP A 532 -41.92 11.21 11.52
N GLY A 533 -42.67 10.45 12.31
CA GLY A 533 -43.92 9.83 11.92
C GLY A 533 -43.77 8.44 11.29
N LYS A 534 -42.56 7.88 11.25
CA LYS A 534 -42.29 6.53 10.78
C LYS A 534 -42.62 5.51 11.86
N CYS A 535 -43.05 4.33 11.43
CA CYS A 535 -43.45 3.26 12.33
C CYS A 535 -42.43 2.13 12.33
N PHE A 536 -42.23 1.52 13.49
CA PHE A 536 -41.28 0.44 13.67
C PHE A 536 -41.87 -0.64 14.55
N TYR A 537 -41.34 -1.86 14.42
CA TYR A 537 -41.37 -2.81 15.50
C TYR A 537 -39.94 -3.14 15.95
N GLN A 538 -39.80 -3.40 17.24
CA GLN A 538 -38.57 -3.80 17.88
C GLN A 538 -38.76 -5.21 18.44
N GLU A 539 -37.87 -6.12 18.08
CA GLU A 539 -37.83 -7.46 18.65
C GLU A 539 -37.28 -7.40 20.08
N PHE A 540 -37.95 -8.09 21.01
CA PHE A 540 -37.57 -8.23 22.40
C PHE A 540 -37.72 -9.68 22.86
N SER A 541 -36.93 -10.06 23.86
CA SER A 541 -37.24 -11.17 24.74
C SER A 541 -37.50 -10.65 26.14
N PHE A 542 -38.47 -11.27 26.80
CA PHE A 542 -38.87 -10.95 28.16
C PHE A 542 -38.78 -12.19 29.04
N SER A 543 -38.65 -12.01 30.36
CA SER A 543 -38.52 -13.10 31.31
C SER A 543 -39.40 -12.94 32.54
N GLN A 544 -39.74 -14.08 33.17
CA GLN A 544 -40.29 -14.15 34.53
C GLN A 544 -39.40 -15.05 35.38
N ASP A 545 -38.94 -14.53 36.52
CA ASP A 545 -38.05 -15.26 37.42
C ASP A 545 -38.77 -16.42 38.10
N TYR A 546 -38.05 -17.52 38.33
CA TYR A 546 -38.57 -18.66 39.08
C TYR A 546 -38.64 -18.33 40.57
N THR A 547 -39.79 -18.55 41.20
CA THR A 547 -40.01 -18.24 42.62
C THR A 547 -40.11 -19.49 43.51
N GLY A 548 -39.81 -20.67 42.96
CA GLY A 548 -39.89 -21.95 43.67
C GLY A 548 -41.23 -22.68 43.48
N SER A 549 -41.23 -23.99 43.78
CA SER A 549 -42.41 -24.86 43.74
C SER A 549 -43.21 -24.83 42.42
N GLY A 550 -42.51 -24.73 41.28
CA GLY A 550 -43.15 -24.65 39.96
C GLY A 550 -43.72 -23.28 39.60
N ASN A 551 -43.58 -22.27 40.48
CA ASN A 551 -44.14 -20.94 40.29
C ASN A 551 -43.13 -19.96 39.69
N TYR A 552 -43.66 -18.94 39.02
CA TYR A 552 -42.89 -17.86 38.42
C TYR A 552 -43.45 -16.51 38.88
N SER A 553 -42.60 -15.49 38.90
CA SER A 553 -43.00 -14.12 39.21
C SER A 553 -44.14 -13.67 38.28
N GLY A 554 -45.15 -13.01 38.85
CA GLY A 554 -46.21 -12.37 38.08
C GLY A 554 -45.76 -11.17 37.25
N THR A 555 -44.52 -10.70 37.45
CA THR A 555 -43.94 -9.53 36.79
C THR A 555 -43.04 -9.95 35.64
N VAL A 556 -43.37 -9.48 34.43
CA VAL A 556 -42.53 -9.59 33.24
C VAL A 556 -41.40 -8.56 33.30
N LYS A 557 -40.18 -9.02 33.02
CA LYS A 557 -38.96 -8.19 32.96
C LYS A 557 -38.39 -8.23 31.55
N TYR A 558 -37.70 -7.15 31.17
CA TYR A 558 -36.84 -7.16 29.99
C TYR A 558 -35.74 -8.22 30.17
N TYR A 559 -35.42 -8.96 29.10
CA TYR A 559 -34.35 -9.94 29.07
C TYR A 559 -33.30 -9.61 28.02
N SER A 560 -33.71 -9.45 26.75
CA SER A 560 -32.84 -9.05 25.65
C SER A 560 -33.61 -8.31 24.55
N TYR A 561 -32.91 -7.68 23.60
CA TYR A 561 -33.50 -7.08 22.40
C TYR A 561 -32.87 -7.68 21.13
N GLY A 562 -33.61 -7.61 20.02
CA GLY A 562 -33.21 -8.01 18.68
C GLY A 562 -33.22 -6.84 17.68
N GLY A 563 -33.64 -7.08 16.44
CA GLY A 563 -33.66 -6.05 15.40
C GLY A 563 -34.78 -5.02 15.56
N LYS A 564 -34.51 -3.76 15.20
CA LYS A 564 -35.53 -2.73 14.92
C LYS A 564 -35.83 -2.71 13.43
N ARG A 565 -37.10 -2.70 13.06
CA ARG A 565 -37.54 -2.80 11.67
C ARG A 565 -38.63 -1.78 11.38
N GLU A 566 -38.41 -0.94 10.37
CA GLU A 566 -39.41 0.01 9.86
C GLU A 566 -40.59 -0.74 9.24
N ILE A 567 -41.81 -0.28 9.43
CA ILE A 567 -43.01 -0.93 8.89
C ILE A 567 -44.02 0.14 8.51
N GLY A 568 -44.87 -0.15 7.52
CA GLY A 568 -46.01 0.71 7.19
C GLY A 568 -46.86 1.00 8.43
N CYS A 569 -47.15 2.29 8.69
CA CYS A 569 -47.91 2.71 9.86
C CYS A 569 -49.36 2.20 9.89
N ASP A 570 -49.90 1.82 8.73
CA ASP A 570 -51.17 1.12 8.59
C ASP A 570 -51.17 -0.26 9.26
N LYS A 571 -50.00 -0.88 9.43
CA LYS A 571 -49.83 -2.24 9.95
C LYS A 571 -49.69 -2.32 11.46
N ILE A 572 -49.43 -1.21 12.15
CA ILE A 572 -49.27 -1.18 13.61
C ILE A 572 -50.53 -0.77 14.36
N LYS A 573 -51.64 -0.57 13.64
CA LYS A 573 -52.93 -0.16 14.20
C LYS A 573 -53.53 -1.23 15.13
#